data_AF-A0A8X7C3K8-F1
#
_entry.id   AF-A0A8X7C3K8-F1
#
_cell.length_a   1.000
_cell.length_b   1.000
_cell.length_c   1.000
_cell.angle_alpha   90.00
_cell.angle_beta   90.00
_cell.angle_gamma   90.00
#
_symmetry.space_group_name_H-M   'P 1'
#
loop_
_entity.id
_entity.type
_entity.pdbx_description
1 polymer ?
#
loop_
_entity_poly.entity_id
_entity_poly.type
_entity_poly.pdbx_seq_one_letter_code
_entity_poly.pdbx_strand_id
1 'polypeptide(L)'
;MSDKLKKLMNEVLVVTCERMYEDFVQEYTKNEESKNFVEYFLKSYGGRKQKWAYCYRVGCEINTNMKLERWHPELKYEEGGGKALRRLDKFSPLKY
;
A
#
# COMPACT_ATOMS: atom_id res chain seq x y z
N MET A 1 -2.58 0.57 -12.49
CA MET A 1 -3.16 0.35 -11.13
C MET A 1 -2.34 1.00 -10.03
N SER A 2 -1.08 0.58 -9.82
CA SER A 2 -0.24 1.04 -8.69
C SER A 2 -0.14 2.56 -8.56
N ASP A 3 0.09 3.28 -9.65
CA ASP A 3 0.28 4.75 -9.59
C ASP A 3 -1.01 5.51 -9.30
N LYS A 4 -2.16 5.04 -9.80
CA LYS A 4 -3.47 5.62 -9.47
C LYS A 4 -3.81 5.42 -8.00
N LEU A 5 -3.55 4.23 -7.46
CA LEU A 5 -3.78 3.94 -6.05
C LEU A 5 -2.83 4.77 -5.16
N LYS A 6 -1.55 4.89 -5.52
CA LYS A 6 -0.60 5.77 -4.81
C LYS A 6 -1.06 7.22 -4.83
N LYS A 7 -1.53 7.72 -5.97
CA LYS A 7 -2.04 9.08 -6.10
C LYS A 7 -3.27 9.29 -5.20
N LEU A 8 -4.20 8.35 -5.21
CA LEU A 8 -5.38 8.35 -4.33
C LEU A 8 -5.01 8.39 -2.84
N MET A 9 -4.06 7.54 -2.43
CA MET A 9 -3.65 7.43 -1.03
C MET A 9 -2.98 8.70 -0.49
N ASN A 10 -2.30 9.47 -1.35
CA ASN A 10 -1.53 10.67 -0.98
C ASN A 10 -2.23 11.99 -1.35
N GLU A 11 -3.47 11.94 -1.84
CA GLU A 11 -4.24 13.15 -2.14
C GLU A 11 -4.49 13.95 -0.86
N VAL A 12 -4.39 15.28 -0.96
CA VAL A 12 -4.46 16.20 0.20
C VAL A 12 -5.89 16.70 0.40
N LEU A 13 -6.62 16.90 -0.69
CA LEU A 13 -7.98 17.44 -0.64
C LEU A 13 -9.01 16.30 -0.53
N VAL A 14 -9.87 16.38 0.48
CA VAL A 14 -10.93 15.38 0.73
C VAL A 14 -11.84 15.22 -0.49
N VAL A 15 -12.34 16.34 -1.04
CA VAL A 15 -13.24 16.33 -2.20
C VAL A 15 -12.59 15.64 -3.41
N THR A 16 -11.32 15.94 -3.68
CA THR A 16 -10.57 15.31 -4.77
C THR A 16 -10.34 13.83 -4.50
N CYS A 17 -10.02 13.45 -3.26
CA CYS A 17 -9.81 12.07 -2.86
C CYS A 17 -11.08 11.23 -3.00
N GLU A 18 -12.26 11.75 -2.64
CA GLU A 18 -13.52 11.03 -2.78
C GLU A 18 -13.87 10.78 -4.24
N ARG A 19 -13.73 11.80 -5.10
CA ARG A 19 -13.91 11.64 -6.54
C ARG A 19 -12.95 10.59 -7.12
N MET A 20 -11.66 10.70 -6.78
CA MET A 20 -10.66 9.74 -7.25
C MET A 20 -10.92 8.31 -6.76
N TYR A 21 -11.49 8.16 -5.56
CA TYR A 21 -11.86 6.86 -5.03
C TYR A 21 -13.00 6.23 -5.85
N GLU A 22 -14.04 7.00 -6.16
CA GLU A 22 -15.15 6.54 -6.99
C GLU A 22 -14.69 6.15 -8.39
N ASP A 23 -13.88 7.01 -9.03
CA ASP A 23 -13.28 6.73 -10.34
C ASP A 23 -12.45 5.44 -10.30
N PHE A 24 -11.62 5.27 -9.26
CA PHE A 24 -10.81 4.07 -9.08
C PHE A 24 -11.67 2.81 -8.95
N VAL A 25 -12.71 2.84 -8.12
CA VAL A 25 -13.57 1.67 -7.93
C VAL A 25 -14.32 1.34 -9.23
N GLN A 26 -14.87 2.33 -9.93
CA GLN A 26 -15.61 2.11 -11.17
C GLN A 26 -14.72 1.57 -12.30
N GLU A 27 -13.50 2.09 -12.44
CA GLU A 27 -12.55 1.65 -13.47
C GLU A 27 -12.07 0.23 -13.22
N TYR A 28 -11.64 -0.09 -12.00
CA TYR A 28 -11.01 -1.37 -11.69
C TYR A 28 -12.00 -2.49 -11.38
N THR A 29 -13.27 -2.19 -11.10
CA THR A 29 -14.33 -3.23 -11.03
C THR A 29 -14.65 -3.79 -12.42
N LYS A 30 -14.50 -2.98 -13.48
CA LYS A 30 -14.81 -3.40 -14.86
C LYS A 30 -13.74 -4.29 -15.48
N ASN A 31 -12.54 -4.34 -14.91
CA ASN A 31 -11.45 -5.17 -15.38
C ASN A 31 -11.38 -6.48 -14.58
N GLU A 32 -11.50 -7.62 -15.27
CA GLU A 32 -11.48 -8.94 -14.66
C GLU A 32 -10.16 -9.24 -13.93
N GLU A 33 -9.03 -8.79 -14.45
CA GLU A 33 -7.71 -9.02 -13.83
C GLU A 33 -7.60 -8.34 -12.46
N SER A 34 -8.37 -7.27 -12.23
CA SER A 34 -8.34 -6.49 -11.00
C SER A 34 -9.50 -6.79 -10.05
N LYS A 35 -10.45 -7.64 -10.43
CA LYS A 35 -11.68 -7.90 -9.66
C LYS A 35 -11.39 -8.39 -8.24
N ASN A 36 -10.53 -9.40 -8.09
CA ASN A 36 -10.16 -9.95 -6.79
C ASN A 36 -9.50 -8.90 -5.88
N PHE A 37 -8.65 -8.05 -6.46
CA PHE A 37 -8.02 -6.95 -5.73
C PHE A 37 -9.05 -5.93 -5.28
N VAL A 38 -9.97 -5.51 -6.15
CA VAL A 38 -11.00 -4.51 -5.83
C VAL A 38 -11.95 -5.02 -4.76
N GLU A 39 -12.39 -6.29 -4.82
CA GLU A 39 -13.21 -6.89 -3.78
C GLU A 39 -12.51 -6.89 -2.41
N TYR A 40 -11.25 -7.32 -2.37
CA TYR A 40 -10.42 -7.25 -1.16
C TYR A 40 -10.28 -5.81 -0.66
N PHE A 41 -10.00 -4.87 -1.57
CA PHE A 41 -9.80 -3.47 -1.25
C PHE A 41 -11.05 -2.83 -0.64
N LEU A 42 -12.21 -3.03 -1.26
CA LEU A 42 -13.49 -2.53 -0.77
C LEU A 42 -13.83 -3.12 0.60
N LYS A 43 -13.68 -4.44 0.77
CA LYS A 43 -13.96 -5.14 2.02
C LYS A 43 -13.06 -4.68 3.17
N SER A 44 -11.77 -4.47 2.90
CA SER A 44 -10.78 -4.23 3.95
C SER A 44 -10.55 -2.75 4.24
N TYR A 45 -10.61 -1.90 3.21
CA TYR A 45 -10.22 -0.50 3.26
C TYR A 45 -11.37 0.48 2.96
N GLY A 46 -12.37 0.06 2.18
CA GLY A 46 -13.45 0.95 1.72
C GLY A 46 -14.25 1.60 2.85
N GLY A 47 -14.55 0.85 3.92
CA GLY A 47 -15.26 1.36 5.10
C GLY A 47 -14.39 2.16 6.09
N ARG A 48 -13.09 2.31 5.82
CA ARG A 48 -12.13 2.93 6.74
C ARG A 48 -11.27 4.00 6.05
N LYS A 49 -11.80 4.66 5.02
CA LYS A 49 -11.11 5.70 4.23
C LYS A 49 -10.39 6.74 5.09
N GLN A 50 -11.04 7.16 6.18
CA GLN A 50 -10.51 8.14 7.14
C GLN A 50 -9.24 7.67 7.86
N LYS A 51 -8.98 6.35 7.93
CA LYS A 51 -7.80 5.79 8.62
C LYS A 51 -6.57 5.70 7.73
N TRP A 52 -6.72 5.58 6.41
CA TRP A 52 -5.59 5.32 5.52
C TRP A 52 -5.34 6.44 4.50
N ALA A 53 -6.36 7.16 4.03
CA ALA A 53 -6.16 8.22 3.04
C ALA A 53 -5.58 9.48 3.69
N TYR A 54 -4.59 10.09 3.03
CA TYR A 54 -3.83 11.21 3.58
C TYR A 54 -4.69 12.45 3.82
N CYS A 55 -5.68 12.73 2.95
CA CYS A 55 -6.60 13.86 3.08
C CYS A 55 -7.37 13.92 4.41
N TYR A 56 -7.58 12.78 5.09
CA TYR A 56 -8.22 12.70 6.40
C TYR A 56 -7.24 12.70 7.58
N ARG A 57 -5.94 12.68 7.27
CA ARG A 57 -4.82 12.60 8.21
C ARG A 57 -3.85 13.77 8.07
N VAL A 58 -4.25 14.84 7.39
CA VAL A 58 -3.42 16.04 7.24
C VAL A 58 -3.07 16.58 8.62
N GLY A 59 -1.77 16.74 8.90
CA GLY A 59 -1.27 17.14 10.23
C GLY A 59 -1.05 15.99 11.22
N CYS A 60 -1.50 14.77 10.93
CA CYS A 60 -1.04 13.58 11.64
C CYS A 60 0.31 13.15 11.05
N GLU A 61 1.41 13.45 11.74
CA GLU A 61 2.79 13.01 11.41
C GLU A 61 3.00 11.47 11.54
N ILE A 62 1.91 10.71 11.46
CA ILE A 62 1.91 9.26 11.63
C ILE A 62 2.24 8.64 10.27
N ASN A 63 3.53 8.33 10.05
CA ASN A 63 3.96 7.49 8.95
C ASN A 63 4.10 6.03 9.43
N THR A 64 3.00 5.28 9.45
CA THR A 64 3.00 3.86 9.83
C THR A 64 3.87 3.02 8.90
N ASN A 65 3.99 3.39 7.63
CA ASN A 65 4.85 2.70 6.67
C ASN A 65 6.30 2.69 7.17
N MET A 66 6.83 3.82 7.64
CA MET A 66 8.21 3.88 8.15
C MET A 66 8.43 2.99 9.38
N LYS A 67 7.42 2.87 10.27
CA LYS A 67 7.49 1.97 11.43
C LYS A 67 7.44 0.51 10.99
N LEU A 68 6.55 0.16 10.06
CA LEU A 68 6.43 -1.20 9.52
C LEU A 68 7.69 -1.63 8.75
N GLU A 69 8.24 -0.75 7.91
CA GLU A 69 9.46 -1.01 7.15
C GLU A 69 10.68 -1.18 8.05
N ARG A 70 10.74 -0.49 9.20
CA ARG A 70 11.79 -0.73 10.21
C ARG A 70 11.61 -2.08 10.90
N TRP A 71 10.38 -2.51 11.14
CA TRP A 71 10.07 -3.77 11.83
C TRP A 71 10.21 -5.01 10.94
N HIS A 72 9.97 -4.89 9.64
CA HIS A 72 10.02 -6.01 8.69
C HIS A 72 11.35 -6.82 8.71
N PRO A 73 12.54 -6.19 8.77
CA PRO A 73 13.81 -6.91 8.90
C PRO A 73 13.94 -7.68 10.21
N GLU A 74 13.47 -7.11 11.32
CA GLU A 74 13.52 -7.74 12.66
C GLU A 74 12.65 -9.00 12.67
N LEU A 75 11.41 -8.89 12.17
CA LEU A 75 10.48 -10.03 12.07
C LEU A 75 11.05 -11.17 11.20
N LYS A 76 11.67 -10.82 10.07
CA LYS A 76 12.33 -11.80 9.18
C LYS A 76 13.55 -12.45 9.82
N TYR A 77 14.27 -11.72 10.66
CA TYR A 77 15.44 -12.23 11.38
C TYR A 77 15.03 -13.25 12.45
N GLU A 78 13.96 -12.96 13.21
CA GLU A 78 13.39 -13.85 14.22
C GLU A 78 12.86 -15.15 13.59
N GLU A 79 11.99 -15.05 12.59
CA GLU A 79 11.45 -16.21 11.85
C GLU A 79 12.55 -17.01 11.12
N GLY A 80 13.62 -16.33 10.71
CA GLY A 80 14.79 -16.94 10.05
C GLY A 80 15.78 -17.61 11.00
N GLY A 81 15.48 -17.72 12.30
CA GLY A 81 16.35 -18.35 13.30
C GLY A 81 17.65 -17.58 13.54
N GLY A 82 17.59 -16.25 13.51
CA GLY A 82 18.76 -15.39 13.73
C GLY A 82 19.67 -15.20 12.51
N LYS A 83 19.20 -15.60 11.32
CA LYS A 83 19.89 -15.33 10.05
C LYS A 83 19.29 -14.09 9.41
N ALA A 84 20.12 -13.06 9.23
CA ALA A 84 19.72 -11.91 8.43
C ALA A 84 19.48 -12.36 6.98
N LEU A 85 18.21 -12.41 6.56
CA LEU A 85 17.82 -12.64 5.17
C LEU A 85 18.35 -11.48 4.33
N ARG A 86 19.52 -11.68 3.72
CA ARG A 86 20.09 -10.74 2.76
C ARG A 86 19.17 -10.66 1.55
N ARG A 87 19.00 -9.44 1.05
CA ARG A 87 18.28 -9.15 -0.19
C ARG A 87 18.83 -10.01 -1.34
N LEU A 88 17.99 -10.90 -1.89
CA LEU A 88 18.38 -11.82 -2.97
C LEU A 88 18.83 -11.07 -4.24
N ASP A 89 18.26 -9.88 -4.50
CA ASP A 89 18.64 -9.00 -5.61
C ASP A 89 20.08 -8.46 -5.49
N LYS A 90 20.66 -8.44 -4.28
CA LYS A 90 22.06 -8.06 -4.06
C LYS A 90 23.04 -9.22 -4.17
N PHE A 91 22.57 -10.45 -4.38
CA PHE A 91 23.38 -11.67 -4.35
C PHE A 91 23.26 -12.51 -5.63
N SER A 92 22.75 -11.95 -6.73
CA SER A 92 22.83 -12.65 -8.03
C SER A 92 24.31 -12.73 -8.46
N PRO A 93 24.91 -13.94 -8.61
CA PRO A 93 26.28 -14.08 -9.08
C PRO A 93 26.38 -14.07 -10.62
N LEU A 94 25.31 -13.72 -11.33
CA LEU A 94 25.36 -13.68 -12.80
C LEU A 94 25.93 -12.33 -13.26
N LYS A 95 27.27 -12.26 -13.23
CA LYS A 95 28.05 -11.41 -14.13
C LYS A 95 27.94 -12.01 -15.53
N TYR A 96 27.39 -11.24 -16.47
CA TYR A 96 27.71 -11.39 -17.89
C TYR A 96 28.94 -10.53 -18.20
#